data_AF-A0A971SJ80-F1
#
_entry.id   AF-A0A971SJ80-F1
#
_cell.length_a   1.000
_cell.length_b   1.000
_cell.length_c   1.000
_cell.angle_alpha   90.00
_cell.angle_beta   90.00
_cell.angle_gamma   90.00
#
_symmetry.space_group_name_H-M   'P 1'
#
loop_
_entity.id
_entity.type
_entity.pdbx_description
1 polymer ?
#
loop_
_entity_poly.entity_id
_entity_poly.type
_entity_poly.pdbx_seq_one_letter_code
_entity_poly.pdbx_strand_id
1 'polypeptide(L)'
;MPWLFSPVPTAYFLLHLIEGQDRIPSSEAREFLQQGMKLPAGVKKVTVIGGGVIGCELAYSLAYEQGVEVTVVEKLPDLMTGVVHANRSMLLWMMMGKGSPSGRREDVLAKPVQAYKAEQRQTGHSTQ
;
A
#
# COMPACT_ATOMS: atom_id res chain seq x y z
N MET A 1 -23.10 -23.19 -35.80
CA MET A 1 -21.91 -22.78 -35.04
C MET A 1 -22.29 -21.65 -34.09
N PRO A 2 -22.53 -21.93 -32.80
CA PRO A 2 -22.69 -20.87 -31.80
C PRO A 2 -21.32 -20.57 -31.18
N TRP A 3 -20.92 -19.31 -31.25
CA TRP A 3 -19.73 -18.78 -30.60
C TRP A 3 -19.93 -18.81 -29.09
N LEU A 4 -19.10 -19.59 -28.41
CA LEU A 4 -19.03 -19.72 -26.97
C LEU A 4 -18.45 -18.44 -26.38
N PHE A 5 -19.31 -17.55 -25.86
CA PHE A 5 -18.89 -16.52 -24.91
C PHE A 5 -18.20 -17.24 -23.74
N SER A 6 -16.87 -17.16 -23.69
CA SER A 6 -16.13 -17.53 -22.49
C SER A 6 -16.53 -16.54 -21.40
N PRO A 7 -17.08 -16.98 -20.25
CA PRO A 7 -17.20 -16.09 -19.11
C PRO A 7 -15.79 -15.65 -18.73
N VAL A 8 -15.52 -14.35 -18.84
CA VAL A 8 -14.32 -13.77 -18.23
C VAL A 8 -14.46 -14.05 -16.75
N PRO A 9 -13.52 -14.74 -16.08
CA PRO A 9 -13.66 -15.03 -14.66
C PRO A 9 -13.69 -13.69 -13.93
N THR A 10 -14.87 -13.30 -13.47
CA THR A 10 -15.03 -12.26 -12.47
C THR A 10 -14.28 -12.79 -11.26
N ALA A 11 -13.05 -12.31 -11.08
CA ALA A 11 -12.27 -12.58 -9.88
C ALA A 11 -13.07 -12.00 -8.72
N TYR A 12 -13.82 -12.84 -8.04
CA TYR A 12 -14.30 -12.55 -6.70
C TYR A 12 -13.03 -12.34 -5.87
N PHE A 13 -12.66 -11.07 -5.68
CA PHE A 13 -11.79 -10.65 -4.60
C PHE A 13 -12.55 -10.96 -3.31
N LEU A 14 -12.55 -12.24 -2.92
CA LEU A 14 -12.86 -12.64 -1.56
C LEU A 14 -11.81 -11.92 -0.72
N LEU A 15 -12.23 -10.83 -0.07
CA LEU A 15 -11.52 -10.22 1.04
C LEU A 15 -11.13 -11.36 1.96
N HIS A 16 -9.86 -11.77 1.89
CA HIS A 16 -9.38 -12.79 2.79
C HIS A 16 -9.40 -12.12 4.16
N LEU A 17 -10.32 -12.56 5.01
CA LEU A 17 -10.36 -12.14 6.40
C LEU A 17 -8.99 -12.49 7.00
N ILE A 18 -8.30 -11.47 7.49
CA ILE A 18 -7.07 -11.66 8.25
C ILE A 18 -7.51 -12.11 9.64
N GLU A 19 -7.04 -13.27 10.08
CA GLU A 19 -7.36 -13.78 11.40
C GLU A 19 -6.97 -12.76 12.48
N GLY A 20 -7.91 -12.43 13.38
CA GLY A 20 -7.70 -11.47 14.45
C GLY A 20 -7.80 -10.00 14.04
N GLN A 21 -8.16 -9.68 12.79
CA GLN A 21 -8.40 -8.30 12.33
C GLN A 21 -9.46 -7.58 13.18
N ASP A 22 -10.47 -8.32 13.65
CA ASP A 22 -11.54 -7.85 14.53
C ASP A 22 -11.06 -7.41 15.91
N ARG A 23 -9.85 -7.82 16.31
CA ARG A 23 -9.25 -7.50 17.62
C ARG A 23 -8.36 -6.26 17.59
N ILE A 24 -8.15 -5.67 16.42
CA ILE A 24 -7.30 -4.49 16.23
C ILE A 24 -8.07 -3.36 15.54
N PRO A 25 -7.70 -2.10 15.79
CA PRO A 25 -8.21 -0.99 14.99
C PRO A 25 -7.85 -1.20 13.52
N SER A 26 -8.85 -1.42 12.69
CA SER A 26 -8.70 -1.61 11.25
C SER A 26 -9.84 -0.92 10.52
N SER A 27 -9.59 -0.54 9.26
CA SER A 27 -10.58 0.04 8.37
C SER A 27 -10.34 -0.48 6.97
N GLU A 28 -11.40 -0.77 6.23
CA GLU A 28 -11.27 -1.02 4.81
C GLU A 28 -10.90 0.28 4.08
N ALA A 29 -10.07 0.17 3.04
CA ALA A 29 -9.57 1.33 2.32
C ALA A 29 -10.72 2.18 1.72
N ARG A 30 -11.77 1.54 1.20
CA ARG A 30 -12.92 2.24 0.62
C ARG A 30 -13.66 3.09 1.66
N GLU A 31 -13.96 2.50 2.82
CA GLU A 31 -14.63 3.21 3.91
C GLU A 31 -13.75 4.33 4.46
N PHE A 32 -12.46 4.05 4.66
CA PHE A 32 -11.49 5.03 5.15
C PHE A 32 -11.40 6.26 4.23
N LEU A 33 -11.37 6.03 2.92
CA LEU A 33 -11.40 7.10 1.91
C LEU A 33 -12.71 7.88 1.95
N GLN A 34 -13.86 7.20 2.08
CA GLN A 34 -15.17 7.85 2.21
C GLN A 34 -15.28 8.75 3.45
N GLN A 35 -14.56 8.41 4.53
CA GLN A 35 -14.48 9.20 5.76
C GLN A 35 -13.43 10.32 5.70
N GLY A 36 -12.77 10.51 4.55
CA GLY A 36 -11.79 11.59 4.33
C GLY A 36 -10.42 11.31 4.95
N MET A 37 -10.02 10.03 5.02
CA MET A 37 -8.70 9.59 5.51
C MET A 37 -8.34 10.10 6.91
N LYS A 38 -9.34 10.24 7.78
CA LYS A 38 -9.14 10.74 9.15
C LYS A 38 -8.60 9.64 10.04
N LEU A 39 -7.43 9.87 10.62
CA LEU A 39 -6.88 9.00 11.64
C LEU A 39 -7.41 9.38 13.04
N PRO A 40 -7.59 8.41 13.95
CA PRO A 40 -7.80 8.70 15.36
C PRO A 40 -6.68 9.54 15.96
N ALA A 41 -7.00 10.33 16.98
CA ALA A 41 -6.02 11.17 17.67
C ALA A 41 -4.86 10.34 18.26
N GLY A 42 -3.63 10.80 18.08
CA GLY A 42 -2.43 10.18 18.64
C GLY A 42 -1.85 9.00 17.84
N VAL A 43 -2.45 8.62 16.70
CA VAL A 43 -1.86 7.63 15.80
C VAL A 43 -0.56 8.17 15.20
N LYS A 44 0.53 7.42 15.39
CA LYS A 44 1.85 7.74 14.85
C LYS A 44 2.33 6.77 13.76
N LYS A 45 1.74 5.57 13.72
CA LYS A 45 2.13 4.48 12.83
C LYS A 45 0.89 3.86 12.21
N VAL A 46 0.92 3.65 10.90
CA VAL A 46 -0.16 3.02 10.14
C VAL A 46 0.42 1.89 9.30
N THR A 47 -0.25 0.74 9.29
CA THR A 47 0.07 -0.37 8.39
C THR A 47 -1.02 -0.47 7.33
N VAL A 48 -0.63 -0.39 6.07
CA VAL A 48 -1.50 -0.61 4.91
C VAL A 48 -1.27 -2.04 4.41
N ILE A 49 -2.32 -2.85 4.42
CA ILE A 49 -2.26 -4.21 3.91
C ILE A 49 -2.76 -4.23 2.46
N GLY A 50 -1.90 -4.66 1.54
CA GLY A 50 -2.11 -4.58 0.10
C GLY A 50 -1.33 -3.43 -0.53
N GLY A 51 -0.38 -3.77 -1.39
CA GLY A 51 0.50 -2.91 -2.17
C GLY A 51 0.06 -2.69 -3.61
N GLY A 52 -1.24 -2.81 -3.90
CA GLY A 52 -1.84 -2.36 -5.16
C GLY A 52 -1.81 -0.83 -5.29
N VAL A 53 -2.43 -0.30 -6.36
CA VAL A 53 -2.48 1.16 -6.63
C VAL A 53 -3.04 1.92 -5.43
N ILE A 54 -4.25 1.54 -4.98
CA ILE A 54 -4.95 2.23 -3.87
C ILE A 54 -4.12 2.18 -2.59
N GLY A 55 -3.50 1.04 -2.27
CA GLY A 55 -2.68 0.91 -1.06
C GLY A 55 -1.42 1.76 -1.09
N CYS A 56 -0.74 1.84 -2.22
CA CYS A 56 0.44 2.68 -2.39
C CYS A 56 0.11 4.18 -2.35
N GLU A 57 -0.98 4.59 -3.01
CA GLU A 57 -1.46 5.97 -3.00
C GLU A 57 -1.86 6.39 -1.59
N LEU A 58 -2.65 5.56 -0.91
CA LEU A 58 -3.06 5.81 0.47
C LEU A 58 -1.85 5.92 1.39
N ALA A 59 -0.85 5.05 1.22
CA ALA A 59 0.34 5.08 2.04
C ALA A 59 1.16 6.37 1.85
N TYR A 60 1.33 6.82 0.60
CA TYR A 60 1.97 8.09 0.30
C TYR A 60 1.18 9.26 0.90
N SER A 61 -0.12 9.34 0.66
CA SER A 61 -0.95 10.45 1.13
C SER A 61 -1.04 10.50 2.66
N LEU A 62 -1.12 9.36 3.35
CA LEU A 62 -1.07 9.32 4.82
C LEU A 62 0.28 9.81 5.36
N ALA A 63 1.39 9.38 4.75
CA ALA A 63 2.72 9.83 5.17
C ALA A 63 2.91 11.34 4.93
N TYR A 64 2.38 11.86 3.82
CA TYR A 64 2.52 13.26 3.43
C TYR A 64 1.59 14.18 4.22
N GLU A 65 0.29 13.90 4.23
CA GLU A 65 -0.73 14.80 4.78
C GLU A 65 -0.86 14.67 6.30
N GLN A 66 -0.73 13.46 6.84
CA GLN A 66 -0.90 13.20 8.28
C GLN A 66 0.44 13.11 9.01
N GLY A 67 1.58 13.05 8.30
CA GLY A 67 2.91 13.01 8.90
C GLY A 67 3.18 11.74 9.72
N VAL A 68 2.43 10.66 9.50
CA VAL A 68 2.57 9.40 10.22
C VAL A 68 3.56 8.46 9.54
N GLU A 69 4.16 7.56 10.31
CA GLU A 69 5.00 6.50 9.74
C GLU A 69 4.12 5.42 9.11
N VAL A 70 4.26 5.23 7.80
CA VAL A 70 3.46 4.24 7.06
C VAL A 70 4.31 3.04 6.65
N THR A 71 3.74 1.86 6.85
CA THR A 71 4.28 0.59 6.37
C THR A 71 3.28 -0.07 5.43
N VAL A 72 3.71 -0.48 4.25
CA VAL A 72 2.91 -1.26 3.29
C VAL A 72 3.35 -2.72 3.39
N VAL A 73 2.38 -3.64 3.47
CA VAL A 73 2.63 -5.08 3.41
C VAL A 73 1.95 -5.66 2.19
N GLU A 74 2.72 -6.32 1.33
CA GLU A 74 2.25 -6.91 0.08
C GLU A 74 2.64 -8.39 -0.01
N LYS A 75 1.70 -9.22 -0.46
CA LYS A 75 1.88 -10.66 -0.61
C LYS A 75 2.61 -11.02 -1.91
N LEU A 76 2.57 -10.17 -2.92
CA LEU A 76 3.30 -10.34 -4.17
C LEU A 76 4.77 -9.92 -4.01
N PRO A 77 5.65 -10.36 -4.92
CA PRO A 77 7.05 -9.92 -4.94
C PRO A 77 7.21 -8.43 -5.20
N ASP A 78 6.21 -7.79 -5.80
CA ASP A 78 6.25 -6.41 -6.26
C ASP A 78 5.01 -5.61 -5.87
N LEU A 79 5.22 -4.33 -5.58
CA LEU A 79 4.16 -3.34 -5.45
C LEU A 79 3.63 -2.95 -6.83
N MET A 80 2.35 -2.59 -6.90
CA MET A 80 1.70 -2.01 -8.08
C MET A 80 1.89 -2.85 -9.37
N THR A 81 1.80 -4.17 -9.27
CA THR A 81 1.85 -5.07 -10.44
C THR A 81 0.69 -4.78 -11.39
N GLY A 82 0.97 -4.75 -12.69
CA GLY A 82 -0.04 -4.46 -13.73
C GLY A 82 -0.31 -2.97 -13.99
N VAL A 83 0.43 -2.07 -13.33
CA VAL A 83 0.33 -0.62 -13.53
C VAL A 83 1.35 -0.15 -14.56
N VAL A 84 0.94 0.82 -15.38
CA VAL A 84 1.83 1.48 -16.36
C VAL A 84 3.11 1.98 -15.68
N HIS A 85 4.25 1.72 -16.32
CA HIS A 85 5.59 1.99 -15.79
C HIS A 85 5.77 3.43 -15.29
N ALA A 86 5.23 4.43 -16.00
CA ALA A 86 5.35 5.83 -15.59
C ALA A 86 4.68 6.08 -14.22
N ASN A 87 3.41 5.69 -14.08
CA ASN A 87 2.64 5.88 -12.85
C ASN A 87 3.26 5.10 -11.68
N ARG A 88 3.64 3.84 -11.94
CA ARG A 88 4.30 3.00 -10.93
C ARG A 88 5.62 3.61 -10.46
N SER A 89 6.48 3.99 -11.40
CA SER A 89 7.82 4.49 -11.06
C SER A 89 7.73 5.80 -10.30
N MET A 90 6.84 6.71 -10.71
CA MET A 90 6.65 7.99 -10.03
C MET A 90 6.16 7.80 -8.60
N LEU A 91 5.10 7.00 -8.39
CA LEU A 91 4.55 6.82 -7.04
C LEU A 91 5.56 6.14 -6.11
N LEU A 92 6.22 5.08 -6.57
CA LEU A 92 7.25 4.42 -5.77
C LEU A 92 8.45 5.35 -5.48
N TRP A 93 8.83 6.21 -6.42
CA TRP A 93 9.87 7.21 -6.22
C TRP A 93 9.52 8.24 -5.15
N MET A 94 8.27 8.71 -5.11
CA MET A 94 7.77 9.60 -4.08
C MET A 94 7.67 8.90 -2.71
N MET A 95 7.16 7.65 -2.67
CA MET A 95 7.13 6.81 -1.46
C MET A 95 8.52 6.59 -0.87
N MET A 96 9.55 6.43 -1.72
CA MET A 96 10.95 6.33 -1.29
C MET A 96 11.53 7.65 -0.75
N GLY A 97 10.76 8.74 -0.71
CA GLY A 97 11.23 10.06 -0.29
C GLY A 97 12.28 10.64 -1.25
N LYS A 98 12.22 10.28 -2.54
CA LYS A 98 13.19 10.76 -3.54
C LYS A 98 12.70 11.99 -4.31
N GLY A 99 11.41 12.30 -4.20
CA GLY A 99 10.86 13.60 -4.59
C GLY A 99 9.36 13.72 -4.37
N SER A 100 8.76 14.69 -5.05
CA SER A 100 7.38 15.14 -4.83
C SER A 100 6.70 15.53 -6.15
N PRO A 101 5.35 15.58 -6.21
CA PRO A 101 4.63 16.01 -7.41
C PRO A 101 4.95 17.46 -7.82
N SER A 102 5.27 18.32 -6.86
CA SER A 102 5.60 19.73 -7.07
C SER A 102 7.05 19.95 -7.54
N GLY A 103 7.92 18.93 -7.43
CA GLY A 103 9.36 19.04 -7.66
C GLY A 103 10.11 19.80 -6.56
N ARG A 104 9.41 20.32 -5.55
CA ARG A 104 9.99 21.05 -4.43
C ARG A 104 10.52 20.08 -3.37
N ARG A 105 11.68 20.40 -2.79
CA ARG A 105 12.37 19.52 -1.82
C ARG A 105 11.64 19.47 -0.47
N GLU A 106 10.99 20.55 -0.10
CA GLU A 106 10.17 20.68 1.11
C GLU A 106 8.93 19.77 1.09
N ASP A 107 8.43 19.44 -0.09
CA ASP A 107 7.26 18.57 -0.27
C ASP A 107 7.65 17.08 -0.36
N VAL A 108 8.92 16.75 -0.17
CA VAL A 108 9.40 15.36 -0.16
C VAL A 108 9.14 14.75 1.20
N LEU A 109 8.68 13.49 1.21
CA LEU A 109 8.48 12.75 2.45
C LEU A 109 9.76 12.75 3.30
N ALA A 110 9.68 13.36 4.49
CA ALA A 110 10.77 13.34 5.46
C ALA A 110 11.08 11.92 5.95
N LYS A 111 10.06 11.07 6.01
CA LYS A 111 10.17 9.65 6.34
C LYS A 111 9.62 8.83 5.16
N PRO A 112 10.47 8.10 4.43
CA PRO A 112 10.01 7.20 3.37
C PRO A 112 9.02 6.16 3.89
N VAL A 113 8.08 5.78 3.04
CA VAL A 113 7.16 4.66 3.32
C VAL A 113 7.96 3.36 3.34
N GLN A 114 7.80 2.58 4.41
CA GLN A 114 8.40 1.24 4.49
C GLN A 114 7.54 0.25 3.71
N ALA A 115 8.15 -0.71 3.04
CA ALA A 115 7.41 -1.73 2.30
C ALA A 115 8.00 -3.13 2.54
N TYR A 116 7.13 -4.06 2.92
CA TYR A 116 7.42 -5.47 3.06
C TYR A 116 6.70 -6.23 1.95
N LYS A 117 7.46 -6.98 1.16
CA LYS A 117 6.98 -7.80 0.05
C LYS A 117 7.35 -9.25 0.34
N ALA A 118 6.68 -10.23 -0.27
CA ALA A 118 6.88 -11.65 0.04
C ALA A 118 8.28 -12.23 -0.31
N GLU A 119 9.22 -11.41 -0.76
CA GLU A 119 10.60 -11.83 -1.08
C GLU A 119 11.63 -11.54 0.04
N GLN A 120 11.24 -10.93 1.16
CA GLN A 120 12.12 -10.86 2.33
C GLN A 120 12.06 -12.14 3.16
N ARG A 121 12.77 -13.19 2.73
CA ARG A 121 13.34 -14.14 3.70
C ARG A 121 14.38 -13.36 4.49
N GLN A 122 14.13 -13.07 5.77
CA GLN A 122 15.26 -12.84 6.68
C GLN A 122 16.13 -14.09 6.60
N THR A 123 17.28 -13.99 5.94
CA THR A 123 18.37 -14.94 6.17
C THR A 123 18.79 -14.75 7.62
N GLY A 124 18.21 -15.56 8.50
CA GLY A 124 18.66 -15.68 9.88
C GLY A 124 20.16 -15.92 9.86
N HIS A 125 20.91 -14.99 10.45
CA HIS A 125 22.32 -15.16 10.73
C HIS A 125 22.43 -16.30 11.76
N SER A 126 22.58 -17.53 11.29
CA SER A 126 23.01 -18.65 12.13
C SER A 126 24.49 -18.43 12.44
N THR A 127 24.77 -17.75 13.55
CA THR A 127 26.08 -17.88 14.19
C THR A 127 26.01 -19.18 15.00
N GLN A 128 26.60 -20.24 14.46
CA GLN A 128 27.23 -21.25 15.30
C GLN A 128 28.63 -20.74 15.67
#